data_AF-A0A227PJU8-F1
#
_entry.id   AF-A0A227PJU8-F1
#
_cell.length_a   1.000
_cell.length_b   1.000
_cell.length_c   1.000
_cell.angle_alpha   90.00
_cell.angle_beta   90.00
_cell.angle_gamma   90.00
#
_symmetry.space_group_name_H-M   'P 1'
#
loop_
_entity.id
_entity.type
_entity.pdbx_description
1 polymer ?
#
loop_
_entity_poly.entity_id
_entity_poly.type
_entity_poly.pdbx_seq_one_letter_code
_entity_poly.pdbx_strand_id
1 'polypeptide(L)'
;MKVTFKRKNNAVTGTKNSIWEKFEQANLRLQHKCAQWLERKTAHFSRLNWIVVLFTFIVFTGGCSIYLIVKSFYGNTTKNITVIPITKPTSSVPLKEKDIDLNTIISKAELERVARFRRYMDSVGRSPIGKKTHDSIVLNRPGLLDSLTMLENYYYSHLKN
;
A
#
# COMPACT_ATOMS: atom_id res chain seq x y z
N MET A 1 -43.58 1.56 -22.46
CA MET A 1 -42.36 1.52 -23.30
C MET A 1 -41.16 1.52 -22.36
N LYS A 2 -40.49 0.38 -22.15
CA LYS A 2 -39.32 0.26 -21.24
C LYS A 2 -38.04 0.38 -22.08
N VAL A 3 -37.25 1.41 -21.81
CA VAL A 3 -35.96 1.62 -22.47
C VAL A 3 -34.86 1.20 -21.50
N THR A 4 -34.18 0.09 -21.79
CA THR A 4 -33.05 -0.39 -20.98
C THR A 4 -31.75 0.20 -21.51
N PHE A 5 -31.11 1.05 -20.72
CA PHE A 5 -29.81 1.65 -21.02
C PHE A 5 -28.70 0.66 -20.63
N LYS A 6 -28.11 -0.04 -21.61
CA LYS A 6 -27.01 -0.99 -21.39
C LYS A 6 -25.67 -0.25 -21.49
N ARG A 7 -25.11 0.17 -20.35
CA ARG A 7 -23.79 0.82 -20.26
C ARG A 7 -22.66 -0.21 -20.49
N LYS A 8 -21.86 -0.02 -21.54
CA LYS A 8 -20.71 -0.86 -21.92
C LYS A 8 -19.42 -0.27 -21.33
N ASN A 9 -18.93 -0.80 -20.21
CA ASN A 9 -17.71 -0.35 -19.51
C ASN A 9 -16.46 -1.25 -19.75
N ASN A 10 -16.47 -2.13 -20.74
CA ASN A 10 -15.45 -3.20 -20.87
C ASN A 10 -14.29 -2.89 -21.86
N ALA A 11 -14.25 -1.71 -22.47
CA ALA A 11 -13.27 -1.41 -23.51
C ALA A 11 -11.86 -1.09 -22.96
N VAL A 12 -11.77 -0.52 -21.75
CA VAL A 12 -10.48 -0.09 -21.17
C VAL A 12 -9.72 -1.24 -20.50
N THR A 13 -10.43 -2.25 -20.00
CA THR A 13 -9.84 -3.44 -19.36
C THR A 13 -9.31 -4.44 -20.40
N GLY A 14 -9.98 -4.60 -21.55
CA GLY A 14 -9.54 -5.52 -22.61
C GLY A 14 -8.20 -5.14 -23.24
N THR A 15 -7.96 -3.85 -23.49
CA THR A 15 -6.70 -3.39 -24.12
C THR A 15 -5.49 -3.54 -23.19
N LYS A 16 -5.63 -3.23 -21.89
CA LYS A 16 -4.56 -3.40 -20.91
C LYS A 16 -4.15 -4.88 -20.79
N ASN A 17 -5.12 -5.78 -20.68
CA ASN A 17 -4.85 -7.21 -20.57
C ASN A 17 -4.11 -7.75 -21.80
N SER A 18 -4.49 -7.30 -23.00
CA SER A 18 -3.82 -7.73 -24.25
C SER A 18 -2.36 -7.28 -24.37
N ILE A 19 -1.99 -6.15 -23.76
CA ILE A 19 -0.60 -5.65 -23.78
C ILE A 19 0.24 -6.41 -22.75
N TRP A 20 -0.31 -6.63 -21.56
CA TRP A 20 0.36 -7.44 -20.53
C TRP A 20 0.57 -8.88 -20.96
N GLU A 21 -0.43 -9.51 -21.59
CA GLU A 21 -0.31 -10.85 -22.15
C GLU A 21 0.77 -10.92 -23.25
N LYS A 22 0.86 -9.91 -24.12
CA LYS A 22 1.93 -9.82 -25.14
C LYS A 22 3.31 -9.63 -24.52
N PHE A 23 3.41 -8.85 -23.44
CA PHE A 23 4.67 -8.61 -22.74
C PHE A 23 5.14 -9.88 -22.01
N GLU A 24 4.23 -10.56 -21.32
CA GLU A 24 4.51 -11.84 -20.66
C GLU A 24 4.95 -12.90 -21.68
N GLN A 25 4.22 -13.02 -22.80
CA GLN A 25 4.58 -13.94 -23.86
C GLN A 25 5.94 -13.60 -24.51
N ALA A 26 6.27 -12.31 -24.67
CA ALA A 26 7.57 -11.88 -25.16
C ALA A 26 8.70 -12.21 -24.17
N ASN A 27 8.47 -11.98 -22.87
CA ASN A 27 9.43 -12.29 -21.82
C ASN A 27 9.69 -13.80 -21.74
N LEU A 28 8.64 -14.63 -21.77
CA LEU A 28 8.77 -16.09 -21.79
C LEU A 28 9.53 -16.59 -23.03
N ARG A 29 9.27 -16.00 -24.21
CA ARG A 29 10.02 -16.32 -25.44
C ARG A 29 11.48 -15.92 -25.33
N LEU A 30 11.78 -14.77 -24.71
CA LEU A 30 13.15 -14.33 -24.47
C LEU A 30 13.86 -15.30 -23.51
N GLN A 31 13.21 -15.69 -22.42
CA GLN A 31 13.73 -16.67 -21.46
C GLN A 31 14.03 -18.01 -22.13
N HIS A 32 13.11 -18.54 -22.94
CA HIS A 32 13.35 -19.79 -23.67
C HIS A 32 14.48 -19.67 -24.70
N LYS A 33 14.56 -18.56 -25.44
CA LYS A 33 15.67 -18.32 -26.37
C LYS A 33 17.01 -18.21 -25.64
N CYS A 34 17.04 -17.53 -24.50
CA CYS A 34 18.22 -17.44 -23.65
C CYS A 34 18.62 -18.82 -23.11
N ALA A 35 17.66 -19.62 -22.64
CA ALA A 35 17.91 -20.98 -22.16
C ALA A 35 18.48 -21.87 -23.27
N GLN A 36 17.87 -21.87 -24.45
CA GLN A 36 18.37 -22.63 -25.60
C GLN A 36 19.74 -22.14 -26.09
N TRP A 37 19.99 -20.83 -26.04
CA TRP A 37 21.28 -20.27 -26.40
C TRP A 37 22.37 -20.65 -25.39
N LEU A 38 22.05 -20.59 -24.10
CA LEU A 38 22.92 -21.04 -23.01
C LEU A 38 23.21 -22.53 -23.14
N GLU A 39 22.19 -23.37 -23.37
CA GLU A 39 22.34 -24.81 -23.57
C GLU A 39 23.26 -25.13 -24.76
N ARG A 40 23.06 -24.47 -25.91
CA ARG A 40 23.95 -24.65 -27.08
C ARG A 40 25.38 -24.20 -26.80
N LYS A 41 25.57 -23.14 -26.02
CA LYS A 41 26.90 -22.64 -25.64
C LYS A 41 27.58 -23.54 -24.60
N THR A 42 26.84 -24.09 -23.65
CA THR A 42 27.37 -24.95 -22.58
C THR A 42 27.53 -26.41 -23.01
N ALA A 43 26.81 -26.86 -24.04
CA ALA A 43 26.90 -28.23 -24.57
C ALA A 43 28.32 -28.62 -25.04
N HIS A 44 29.12 -27.65 -25.52
CA HIS A 44 30.49 -27.87 -25.97
C HIS A 44 31.56 -27.54 -24.92
N PHE A 45 31.18 -27.28 -23.66
CA PHE A 45 32.15 -26.89 -22.63
C PHE A 45 32.85 -28.09 -21.99
N SER A 46 34.18 -28.11 -22.14
CA SER A 46 35.05 -29.01 -21.39
C SER A 46 35.09 -28.63 -19.90
N ARG A 47 35.55 -29.54 -19.04
CA ARG A 47 35.60 -29.35 -17.57
C ARG A 47 36.36 -28.08 -17.15
N LEU A 48 37.39 -27.70 -17.90
CA LEU A 48 38.14 -26.46 -17.64
C LEU A 48 37.29 -25.20 -17.90
N ASN A 49 36.42 -25.21 -18.91
CA ASN A 49 35.54 -24.07 -19.20
C ASN A 49 34.50 -23.88 -18.09
N TRP A 50 33.99 -24.98 -17.51
CA TRP A 50 33.09 -24.91 -16.36
C TRP A 50 33.77 -24.32 -15.12
N ILE A 51 35.03 -24.68 -14.86
CA ILE A 51 35.82 -24.12 -13.76
C ILE A 51 36.05 -22.61 -13.99
N VAL A 52 36.39 -22.19 -15.22
CA VAL A 52 36.57 -20.77 -15.55
C VAL A 52 35.27 -20.00 -15.37
N VAL A 53 34.14 -20.51 -15.86
CA VAL A 53 32.83 -19.87 -15.69
C VAL A 53 32.47 -19.74 -14.21
N LEU A 54 32.68 -20.78 -13.42
CA LEU A 54 32.42 -20.76 -11.98
C LEU A 54 33.30 -19.72 -11.27
N PHE A 55 34.59 -19.70 -11.61
CA PHE A 55 35.53 -18.74 -11.06
C PHE A 55 35.13 -17.29 -11.41
N THR A 56 34.80 -17.03 -12.68
CA THR A 56 34.31 -15.71 -13.10
C THR A 56 33.02 -15.34 -12.37
N PHE A 57 32.09 -16.28 -12.20
CA PHE A 57 30.85 -16.03 -11.47
C PHE A 57 31.10 -15.66 -10.00
N ILE A 58 31.99 -16.39 -9.32
CA ILE A 58 32.37 -16.13 -7.92
C ILE A 58 33.07 -14.79 -7.79
N VAL A 59 34.04 -14.48 -8.65
CA VAL A 59 34.76 -13.20 -8.62
C VAL A 59 33.82 -12.03 -8.92
N PHE A 60 32.91 -12.18 -9.89
CA PHE A 60 31.97 -11.11 -10.23
C PHE A 60 30.94 -10.89 -9.12
N THR A 61 30.34 -11.95 -8.60
CA THR A 61 29.30 -11.87 -7.55
C THR A 61 29.90 -11.47 -6.20
N GLY A 62 31.04 -12.06 -5.84
CA GLY A 62 31.81 -11.71 -4.65
C GLY A 62 32.33 -10.28 -4.73
N GLY A 63 32.91 -9.89 -5.87
CA GLY A 63 33.39 -8.53 -6.13
C GLY A 63 32.27 -7.49 -6.07
N CYS A 64 31.09 -7.77 -6.67
CA CYS A 64 29.93 -6.89 -6.56
C CYS A 64 29.46 -6.77 -5.11
N SER A 65 29.40 -7.88 -4.36
CA SER A 65 28.99 -7.88 -2.96
C SER A 65 29.94 -7.07 -2.09
N ILE A 66 31.25 -7.32 -2.23
CA ILE A 66 32.30 -6.57 -1.51
C ILE A 66 32.25 -5.09 -1.91
N TYR A 67 32.09 -4.77 -3.19
CA TYR A 67 31.94 -3.41 -3.67
C TYR A 67 30.73 -2.71 -3.06
N LEU A 68 29.57 -3.37 -2.97
CA LEU A 68 28.38 -2.82 -2.32
C LEU A 68 28.59 -2.60 -0.83
N ILE A 69 29.26 -3.53 -0.14
CA ILE A 69 29.59 -3.43 1.28
C ILE A 69 30.53 -2.23 1.51
N VAL A 70 31.64 -2.16 0.77
CA VAL A 70 32.60 -1.05 0.87
C VAL A 70 31.93 0.27 0.52
N LYS A 71 31.11 0.32 -0.54
CA LYS A 71 30.32 1.50 -0.91
C LYS A 71 29.29 1.88 0.16
N SER A 72 28.76 0.92 0.91
CA SER A 72 27.86 1.19 2.04
C SER A 72 28.58 1.78 3.25
N PHE A 73 29.83 1.40 3.48
CA PHE A 73 30.63 1.88 4.61
C PHE A 73 31.39 3.18 4.31
N TYR A 74 31.91 3.35 3.09
CA TYR A 74 32.62 4.57 2.65
C TYR A 74 31.71 5.60 1.97
N GLY A 75 30.50 5.20 1.61
CA GLY A 75 29.50 6.09 1.04
C GLY A 75 28.90 6.96 2.14
N ASN A 76 29.62 8.02 2.52
CA ASN A 76 29.07 9.18 3.25
C ASN A 76 28.02 9.95 2.42
N THR A 77 27.57 9.38 1.31
CA THR A 77 26.39 9.85 0.62
C THR A 77 25.23 9.46 1.50
N THR A 78 24.78 10.43 2.29
CA THR A 78 23.41 10.92 2.23
C THR A 78 22.74 10.53 0.90
N LYS A 79 22.42 9.25 0.73
CA LYS A 79 21.15 8.88 0.14
C LYS A 79 20.18 9.41 1.17
N ASN A 80 19.93 10.72 1.07
CA ASN A 80 18.60 11.25 1.22
C ASN A 80 17.76 10.17 0.56
N ILE A 81 17.18 9.31 1.40
CA ILE A 81 15.85 8.81 1.14
C ILE A 81 15.18 10.09 0.67
N THR A 82 15.00 10.23 -0.64
CA THR A 82 14.20 11.30 -1.16
C THR A 82 12.86 10.91 -0.61
N VAL A 83 12.58 11.39 0.60
CA VAL A 83 11.27 11.50 1.17
C VAL A 83 10.63 12.37 0.12
N ILE A 84 10.06 11.73 -0.90
CA ILE A 84 9.18 12.36 -1.85
C ILE A 84 8.21 13.07 -0.94
N PRO A 85 8.28 14.42 -0.85
CA PRO A 85 7.37 15.12 0.01
C PRO A 85 6.00 14.72 -0.51
N ILE A 86 5.25 14.03 0.33
CA ILE A 86 3.86 13.73 0.01
C ILE A 86 3.20 15.09 0.05
N THR A 87 3.18 15.78 -1.09
CA THR A 87 2.44 17.01 -1.28
C THR A 87 0.98 16.63 -1.07
N LYS A 88 0.52 16.79 0.17
CA LYS A 88 -0.90 16.71 0.50
C LYS A 88 -1.60 17.68 -0.47
N PRO A 89 -2.57 17.23 -1.27
CA PRO A 89 -3.28 18.13 -2.16
C PRO A 89 -3.86 19.28 -1.32
N THR A 90 -3.67 20.52 -1.80
CA THR A 90 -4.12 21.80 -1.22
C THR A 90 -5.64 21.89 -0.99
N SER A 91 -6.37 20.80 -1.13
CA SER A 91 -7.80 20.67 -0.83
C SER A 91 -8.06 19.74 0.36
N SER A 92 -7.27 19.86 1.42
CA SER A 92 -7.72 19.42 2.74
C SER A 92 -7.83 20.65 3.62
N VAL A 93 -9.07 20.98 4.00
CA VAL A 93 -9.40 21.87 5.13
C VAL A 93 -8.32 21.72 6.19
N PRO A 94 -7.68 22.81 6.68
CA PRO A 94 -6.65 22.70 7.70
C PRO A 94 -7.27 22.07 8.93
N LEU A 95 -7.08 20.75 9.08
CA LEU A 95 -7.27 20.09 10.35
C LEU A 95 -6.17 20.67 11.20
N LYS A 96 -6.57 21.58 12.09
CA LYS A 96 -5.74 22.11 13.15
C LYS A 96 -5.29 20.90 13.96
N GLU A 97 -4.17 20.32 13.56
CA GLU A 97 -3.49 19.23 14.23
C GLU A 97 -2.92 19.87 15.49
N LYS A 98 -3.80 20.03 16.46
CA LYS A 98 -3.44 20.36 17.82
C LYS A 98 -2.63 19.15 18.26
N ASP A 99 -1.34 19.34 18.55
CA ASP A 99 -0.51 18.30 19.15
C ASP A 99 -1.30 17.71 20.32
N ILE A 100 -1.86 16.52 20.10
CA ILE A 100 -2.57 15.79 21.12
C ILE A 100 -1.46 15.13 21.91
N ASP A 101 -1.10 15.72 23.04
CA ASP A 101 -0.26 15.06 24.03
C ASP A 101 -0.95 13.73 24.39
N LEU A 102 -0.51 12.64 23.75
CA LEU A 102 -1.02 11.28 23.94
C LEU A 102 -0.77 10.75 25.37
N ASN A 103 -0.08 11.53 26.21
CA ASN A 103 0.11 11.29 27.63
C ASN A 103 -1.05 11.78 28.50
N THR A 104 -2.08 12.40 27.91
CA THR A 104 -3.29 12.75 28.66
C THR A 104 -4.10 11.48 28.86
N ILE A 105 -4.02 10.90 30.07
CA ILE A 105 -4.93 9.84 30.54
C ILE A 105 -6.34 10.21 30.08
N ILE A 106 -6.93 9.41 29.17
CA ILE A 106 -8.26 9.67 28.63
C ILE A 106 -9.21 9.80 29.81
N SER A 107 -9.66 11.02 30.08
CA SER A 107 -10.55 11.28 31.22
C SER A 107 -11.90 10.63 30.96
N LYS A 108 -12.53 10.09 32.01
CA LYS A 108 -13.89 9.52 31.95
C LYS A 108 -14.90 10.47 31.29
N ALA A 109 -14.69 11.79 31.42
CA ALA A 109 -15.52 12.81 30.80
C ALA A 109 -15.47 12.80 29.25
N GLU A 110 -14.31 12.49 28.65
CA GLU A 110 -14.17 12.40 27.19
C GLU A 110 -14.86 11.15 26.64
N LEU A 111 -14.76 10.02 27.35
CA LEU A 111 -15.52 8.81 27.01
C LEU A 111 -17.02 9.08 27.09
N GLU A 112 -17.49 9.79 28.11
CA GLU A 112 -18.91 10.14 28.21
C GLU A 112 -19.39 11.01 27.04
N ARG A 113 -18.53 11.90 26.52
CA ARG A 113 -18.84 12.67 25.29
C ARG A 113 -18.96 11.77 24.06
N VAL A 114 -18.06 10.81 23.91
CA VAL A 114 -18.10 9.79 22.85
C VAL A 114 -19.39 8.96 22.93
N ALA A 115 -19.74 8.49 24.13
CA ALA A 115 -20.96 7.71 24.37
C ALA A 115 -22.25 8.53 24.11
N ARG A 116 -22.27 9.81 24.50
CA ARG A 116 -23.38 10.72 24.18
C ARG A 116 -23.52 10.94 22.68
N PHE A 117 -22.41 11.09 21.97
CA PHE A 117 -22.41 11.22 20.52
C PHE A 117 -22.95 9.96 19.83
N ARG A 118 -22.59 8.76 20.31
CA ARG A 118 -23.14 7.48 19.82
C ARG A 118 -24.67 7.43 19.98
N ARG A 119 -25.18 7.77 21.17
CA ARG A 119 -26.64 7.84 21.43
C ARG A 119 -27.34 8.87 20.55
N TYR A 120 -26.69 9.99 20.26
CA TYR A 120 -27.22 10.99 19.34
C TYR A 120 -27.32 10.41 17.91
N MET A 121 -26.28 9.78 17.40
CA MET A 121 -26.28 9.13 16.09
C MET A 121 -27.39 8.07 15.97
N ASP A 122 -27.56 7.24 17.00
CA ASP A 122 -28.63 6.23 17.07
C ASP A 122 -30.03 6.87 17.08
N SER A 123 -30.19 7.99 17.78
CA SER A 123 -31.47 8.71 17.86
C SER A 123 -31.82 9.39 16.53
N VAL A 124 -30.83 9.98 15.86
CA VAL A 124 -30.99 10.63 14.55
C VAL A 124 -31.33 9.59 13.47
N GLY A 125 -30.73 8.40 13.51
CA GLY A 125 -31.03 7.31 12.58
C GLY A 125 -32.44 6.71 12.73
N ARG A 126 -33.05 6.79 13.92
CA ARG A 126 -34.41 6.26 14.18
C ARG A 126 -35.53 7.19 13.73
N SER A 127 -35.28 8.49 13.62
CA SER A 127 -36.29 9.45 13.14
C SER A 127 -36.35 9.47 11.61
N PRO A 128 -37.54 9.42 10.98
CA PRO A 128 -37.67 9.48 9.52
C PRO A 128 -37.16 10.81 8.93
N ILE A 129 -37.16 11.89 9.72
CA ILE A 129 -36.59 13.19 9.36
C ILE A 129 -35.08 13.22 9.61
N GLY A 130 -34.61 12.60 10.69
CA GLY A 130 -33.19 12.54 11.07
C GLY A 130 -32.37 11.61 10.18
N LYS A 131 -32.98 10.59 9.56
CA LYS A 131 -32.28 9.61 8.71
C LYS A 131 -31.51 10.25 7.56
N LYS A 132 -32.05 11.32 6.94
CA LYS A 132 -31.33 12.07 5.89
C LYS A 132 -30.03 12.70 6.41
N THR A 133 -30.08 13.25 7.62
CA THR A 133 -28.92 13.85 8.29
C THR A 133 -27.91 12.77 8.69
N HIS A 134 -28.37 11.64 9.22
CA HIS A 134 -27.54 10.48 9.53
C HIS A 134 -26.78 10.00 8.29
N ASP A 135 -27.50 9.74 7.19
CA ASP A 135 -26.92 9.21 5.96
C ASP A 135 -25.93 10.21 5.33
N SER A 136 -26.19 11.51 5.43
CA SER A 136 -25.26 12.56 4.99
C SER A 136 -23.97 12.59 5.81
N ILE A 137 -24.04 12.39 7.13
CA ILE A 137 -22.88 12.34 8.01
C ILE A 137 -22.03 11.10 7.71
N VAL A 138 -22.67 9.94 7.55
CA VAL A 138 -21.98 8.67 7.23
C VAL A 138 -21.31 8.72 5.86
N LEU A 139 -21.96 9.33 4.86
CA LEU A 139 -21.40 9.49 3.51
C LEU A 139 -20.16 10.40 3.52
N ASN A 140 -20.21 11.51 4.27
CA ASN A 140 -19.11 12.47 4.32
C ASN A 140 -17.92 11.97 5.15
N ARG A 141 -18.15 11.06 6.10
CA ARG A 141 -17.11 10.51 6.98
C ARG A 141 -17.27 8.98 7.11
N PRO A 142 -16.89 8.22 6.08
CA PRO A 142 -16.89 6.76 6.16
C PRO A 142 -15.95 6.31 7.30
N GLY A 143 -16.42 5.40 8.15
CA GLY A 143 -15.63 4.86 9.27
C GLY A 143 -15.75 5.61 10.59
N LEU A 144 -16.50 6.71 10.69
CA LEU A 144 -16.68 7.46 11.94
C LEU A 144 -17.19 6.59 13.10
N LEU A 145 -18.22 5.78 12.84
CA LEU A 145 -18.80 4.89 13.87
C LEU A 145 -17.86 3.75 14.28
N ASP A 146 -17.01 3.32 13.35
CA ASP A 146 -16.01 2.29 13.59
C ASP A 146 -14.87 2.83 14.47
N SER A 147 -14.39 4.04 14.18
CA SER A 147 -13.39 4.72 15.02
C SER A 147 -13.90 4.97 16.45
N LEU A 148 -15.18 5.32 16.63
CA LEU A 148 -15.77 5.46 17.97
C LEU A 148 -15.77 4.13 18.73
N THR A 149 -16.09 3.03 18.05
CA THR A 149 -16.08 1.70 18.64
C THR A 149 -14.66 1.25 18.99
N MET A 150 -13.69 1.54 18.13
CA MET A 150 -12.27 1.28 18.40
C MET A 150 -11.78 2.05 19.64
N LEU A 151 -12.18 3.31 19.79
CA LEU A 151 -11.84 4.14 20.95
C LEU A 151 -12.46 3.61 22.25
N GLU A 152 -13.75 3.23 22.22
CA GLU A 152 -14.42 2.61 23.37
C GLU A 152 -13.72 1.30 23.78
N ASN A 153 -13.39 0.44 22.82
CA ASN A 153 -12.70 -0.82 23.07
C ASN A 153 -11.31 -0.61 23.67
N TYR A 154 -10.53 0.34 23.11
CA TYR A 154 -9.20 0.68 23.62
C TYR A 154 -9.24 1.18 25.06
N TYR A 155 -10.22 2.02 25.40
CA TYR A 155 -10.39 2.48 26.78
C TYR A 155 -10.69 1.32 27.74
N TYR A 156 -11.62 0.43 27.37
CA TYR A 156 -11.95 -0.72 28.22
C TYR A 156 -10.80 -1.71 28.38
N SER A 157 -9.93 -1.87 27.37
CA SER A 157 -8.79 -2.79 27.43
C SER A 157 -7.61 -2.25 28.24
N HIS A 158 -7.38 -0.94 28.24
CA HIS A 158 -6.19 -0.34 28.86
C HIS A 158 -6.42 0.41 30.17
N LEU A 159 -7.64 0.89 30.45
CA LEU A 159 -7.92 1.77 31.62
C LEU A 159 -8.93 1.19 32.62
N LYS A 160 -9.52 0.03 32.32
CA LYS A 160 -10.41 -0.71 33.23
C LYS A 160 -9.73 -1.99 33.76
N ASN A 161 -8.47 -1.85 34.18
CA ASN A 161 -7.78 -2.76 35.11
C ASN A 161 -7.14 -1.93 36.22
#